data_AF-A0A5B8N052-F1
#
_entry.id   AF-A0A5B8N052-F1
#
_cell.length_a   1.000
_cell.length_b   1.000
_cell.length_c   1.000
_cell.angle_alpha   90.00
_cell.angle_beta   90.00
_cell.angle_gamma   90.00
#
_symmetry.space_group_name_H-M   'P 1'
#
loop_
_entity.id
_entity.type
_entity.pdbx_description
1 polymer ?
#
loop_
_entity_poly.entity_id
_entity_poly.type
_entity_poly.pdbx_seq_one_letter_code
_entity_poly.pdbx_strand_id
1 'polypeptide(L)'
;MAGLLLAGCQIPATMIATSAGAMPAARYQPPAYDVAPQVIFSLDKTRYLTFENYSKCDGDGILYFNDTLNGIRTRIQYGSPTFLGRMNLNGDPNILAFPDAPGPAAQFCGDRGCSLAINYSLDGGRTFDRFHPWTLPSGDNMHPDVPYQETRRIFVTLKGNQLYLAKGSRADVWTLERGNRPTASLGRDLVGGIKGVPQVTTPSGQDQYVCDDSIRPK
;
A
#
# COMPACT_ATOMS: atom_id res chain seq x y z
N MET A 1 -65.08 -43.36 -10.14
CA MET A 1 -64.63 -41.97 -10.36
C MET A 1 -63.66 -41.60 -9.26
N ALA A 2 -62.49 -41.09 -9.67
CA ALA A 2 -61.52 -40.27 -8.95
C ALA A 2 -61.04 -40.73 -7.55
N GLY A 3 -59.82 -41.30 -7.52
CA GLY A 3 -58.97 -41.28 -6.34
C GLY A 3 -58.28 -39.91 -6.22
N LEU A 4 -58.19 -39.39 -5.00
CA LEU A 4 -57.40 -38.21 -4.67
C LEU A 4 -56.58 -38.53 -3.42
N LEU A 5 -55.28 -38.73 -3.60
CA LEU A 5 -54.29 -38.79 -2.53
C LEU A 5 -53.81 -37.37 -2.25
N LEU A 6 -54.15 -36.82 -1.09
CA LEU A 6 -53.60 -35.56 -0.57
C LEU A 6 -52.43 -35.90 0.35
N ALA A 7 -51.20 -35.70 -0.13
CA ALA A 7 -50.01 -35.70 0.70
C ALA A 7 -49.85 -34.31 1.36
N GLY A 8 -50.21 -34.21 2.64
CA GLY A 8 -49.95 -33.04 3.48
C GLY A 8 -48.59 -33.18 4.17
N CYS A 9 -47.66 -32.29 3.87
CA CYS A 9 -46.30 -32.27 4.41
C CYS A 9 -46.32 -31.89 5.91
N GLN A 10 -45.65 -32.67 6.75
CA GLN A 10 -45.41 -32.31 8.15
C GLN A 10 -44.41 -31.14 8.20
N ILE A 11 -44.75 -30.12 9.00
CA ILE A 11 -43.85 -29.02 9.36
C ILE A 11 -43.19 -29.39 10.69
N PRO A 12 -41.87 -29.60 10.75
CA PRO A 12 -41.10 -29.33 11.94
C PRO A 12 -40.50 -27.93 11.85
N ALA A 13 -40.81 -27.14 12.86
CA ALA A 13 -40.28 -25.82 13.12
C ALA A 13 -38.74 -25.82 13.16
N THR A 14 -38.12 -24.86 12.47
CA THR A 14 -37.04 -23.97 12.93
C THR A 14 -36.48 -23.22 11.72
N MET A 15 -37.11 -22.10 11.37
CA MET A 15 -36.52 -21.12 10.47
C MET A 15 -35.47 -20.32 11.26
N ILE A 16 -34.25 -20.85 11.35
CA ILE A 16 -33.08 -19.99 11.50
C ILE A 16 -32.74 -19.56 10.09
N ALA A 17 -32.98 -18.27 9.80
CA ALA A 17 -32.56 -17.64 8.57
C ALA A 17 -31.02 -17.68 8.48
N THR A 18 -30.48 -18.76 7.92
CA THR A 18 -29.14 -18.76 7.36
C THR A 18 -29.30 -18.19 5.97
N SER A 19 -28.98 -16.91 5.81
CA SER A 19 -28.81 -16.30 4.50
C SER A 19 -27.80 -17.14 3.72
N ALA A 20 -28.29 -17.88 2.73
CA ALA A 20 -27.48 -18.42 1.66
C ALA A 20 -26.82 -17.22 0.96
N GLY A 21 -25.49 -17.08 1.11
CA GLY A 21 -24.78 -15.99 0.46
C GLY A 21 -23.44 -15.56 1.07
N ALA A 22 -22.79 -16.34 1.94
CA ALA A 22 -21.36 -16.17 2.12
C ALA A 22 -20.66 -17.02 1.04
N MET A 23 -20.53 -16.47 -0.17
CA MET A 23 -19.61 -17.04 -1.14
C MET A 23 -18.21 -17.04 -0.48
N PRO A 24 -17.48 -18.16 -0.41
CA PRO A 24 -16.09 -18.10 -0.02
C PRO A 24 -15.42 -17.13 -1.00
N ALA A 25 -14.77 -16.08 -0.48
CA ALA A 25 -14.00 -15.17 -1.30
C ALA A 25 -12.99 -16.01 -2.08
N ALA A 26 -13.23 -16.19 -3.38
CA ALA A 26 -12.27 -16.82 -4.27
C ALA A 26 -10.95 -16.07 -4.05
N ARG A 27 -9.88 -16.80 -3.69
CA ARG A 27 -8.56 -16.17 -3.57
C ARG A 27 -8.26 -15.52 -4.91
N TYR A 28 -8.23 -14.20 -4.95
CA TYR A 28 -7.83 -13.46 -6.14
C TYR A 28 -6.45 -13.97 -6.57
N GLN A 29 -6.38 -14.54 -7.77
CA GLN A 29 -5.14 -14.92 -8.41
C GLN A 29 -4.86 -13.84 -9.46
N PRO A 30 -3.80 -13.03 -9.32
CA PRO A 30 -3.44 -12.07 -10.35
C PRO A 30 -3.09 -12.82 -11.64
N PRO A 31 -3.37 -12.24 -12.81
CA PRO A 31 -2.91 -12.80 -14.08
C PRO A 31 -1.39 -13.03 -14.06
N ALA A 32 -0.95 -14.08 -14.75
CA ALA A 32 0.47 -14.33 -14.95
C ALA A 32 0.95 -13.56 -16.19
N TYR A 33 2.02 -12.79 -16.03
CA TYR A 33 2.67 -12.01 -17.09
C TYR A 33 4.10 -12.50 -17.27
N ASP A 34 4.48 -12.88 -18.50
CA ASP A 34 5.86 -13.20 -18.85
C ASP A 34 6.65 -11.91 -19.05
N VAL A 35 7.18 -11.38 -17.95
CA VAL A 35 7.94 -10.13 -17.91
C VAL A 35 9.06 -10.20 -16.89
N ALA A 36 10.21 -9.59 -17.21
CA ALA A 36 11.35 -9.54 -16.30
C ALA A 36 11.04 -8.65 -15.07
N PRO A 37 11.39 -9.11 -13.84
CA PRO A 37 11.39 -8.26 -12.66
C PRO A 37 12.17 -6.96 -12.85
N GLN A 38 11.63 -5.84 -12.38
CA GLN A 38 12.33 -4.56 -12.34
C GLN A 38 12.67 -4.18 -10.91
N VAL A 39 13.89 -3.70 -10.66
CA VAL A 39 14.21 -3.02 -9.40
C VAL A 39 13.67 -1.59 -9.49
N ILE A 40 12.63 -1.29 -8.72
CA ILE A 40 11.95 0.00 -8.80
C ILE A 40 12.40 0.99 -7.74
N PHE A 41 13.04 0.49 -6.68
CA PHE A 41 13.58 1.30 -5.59
C PHE A 41 14.72 0.57 -4.91
N SER A 42 15.90 1.18 -4.84
CA SER A 42 16.99 0.67 -4.01
C SER A 42 17.06 1.47 -2.72
N LEU A 43 17.04 0.80 -1.57
CA LEU A 43 17.33 1.45 -0.29
C LEU A 43 18.85 1.55 -0.08
N ASP A 44 19.56 0.48 -0.41
CA ASP A 44 21.01 0.38 -0.43
C ASP A 44 21.46 -0.75 -1.38
N LYS A 45 22.70 -1.25 -1.22
CA LYS A 45 23.28 -2.27 -2.09
C LYS A 45 22.62 -3.66 -1.99
N THR A 46 21.99 -3.98 -0.86
CA THR A 46 21.41 -5.32 -0.64
C THR A 46 19.91 -5.29 -0.44
N ARG A 47 19.35 -4.11 -0.12
CA ARG A 47 17.92 -3.92 0.16
C ARG A 47 17.24 -3.11 -0.93
N TYR A 48 16.23 -3.68 -1.57
CA TYR A 48 15.54 -3.07 -2.70
C TYR A 48 14.14 -3.63 -2.92
N LEU A 49 13.32 -2.86 -3.62
CA LEU A 49 12.00 -3.25 -4.08
C LEU A 49 12.04 -3.74 -5.52
N THR A 50 11.36 -4.85 -5.79
CA THR A 50 11.09 -5.33 -7.14
C THR A 50 9.62 -5.27 -7.50
N PHE A 51 9.33 -4.88 -8.73
CA PHE A 51 8.02 -5.01 -9.35
C PHE A 51 8.05 -6.19 -10.32
N GLU A 52 7.14 -7.14 -10.12
CA GLU A 52 7.16 -8.45 -10.76
C GLU A 52 5.79 -8.86 -11.24
N ASN A 53 5.73 -9.77 -12.22
CA ASN A 53 4.49 -10.30 -12.75
C ASN A 53 3.49 -9.18 -13.08
N TYR A 54 3.92 -8.20 -13.88
CA TYR A 54 3.15 -6.97 -14.11
C TYR A 54 2.75 -6.79 -15.56
N SER A 55 1.63 -6.10 -15.77
CA SER A 55 1.13 -5.75 -17.11
C SER A 55 1.83 -4.54 -17.71
N LYS A 56 2.08 -3.53 -16.88
CA LYS A 56 2.72 -2.24 -17.17
C LYS A 56 3.04 -1.52 -15.84
N CYS A 57 3.83 -0.45 -15.87
CA CYS A 57 4.30 0.24 -14.66
C CYS A 57 3.19 0.82 -13.75
N ASP A 58 2.02 1.12 -14.31
CA ASP A 58 0.84 1.63 -13.61
C ASP A 58 -0.33 0.63 -13.57
N GLY A 59 -0.08 -0.64 -13.92
CA GLY A 59 -1.09 -1.68 -14.06
C GLY A 59 -1.12 -2.71 -12.92
N ASP A 60 -1.64 -3.89 -13.19
CA ASP A 60 -1.53 -5.00 -12.23
C ASP A 60 -0.09 -5.48 -12.12
N GLY A 61 0.29 -5.93 -10.92
CA GLY A 61 1.56 -6.59 -10.66
C GLY A 61 1.75 -6.95 -9.19
N ILE A 62 2.98 -7.28 -8.81
CA ILE A 62 3.33 -7.69 -7.45
C ILE A 62 4.57 -6.96 -6.99
N LEU A 63 4.48 -6.31 -5.83
CA LEU A 63 5.59 -5.61 -5.21
C LEU A 63 6.25 -6.49 -4.14
N TYR A 64 7.57 -6.67 -4.24
CA TYR A 64 8.38 -7.40 -3.29
C TYR A 64 9.44 -6.52 -2.66
N PHE A 65 9.68 -6.71 -1.37
CA PHE A 65 10.91 -6.29 -0.70
C PHE A 65 11.93 -7.44 -0.74
N ASN A 66 13.20 -7.10 -0.98
CA ASN A 66 14.31 -8.03 -1.00
C ASN A 66 15.44 -7.50 -0.12
N ASP A 67 16.04 -8.36 0.70
CA ASP A 67 17.32 -8.15 1.39
C ASP A 67 18.22 -9.35 1.13
N THR A 68 19.18 -9.18 0.24
CA THR A 68 20.07 -10.28 -0.19
C THR A 68 21.09 -10.66 0.88
N LEU A 69 21.45 -9.75 1.79
CA LEU A 69 22.38 -10.04 2.87
C LEU A 69 21.73 -10.97 3.90
N ASN A 70 20.46 -10.75 4.19
CA ASN A 70 19.71 -11.51 5.18
C ASN A 70 18.83 -12.63 4.59
N GLY A 71 18.85 -12.81 3.26
CA GLY A 71 18.03 -13.81 2.57
C GLY A 71 16.52 -13.54 2.68
N ILE A 72 16.11 -12.27 2.84
CA ILE A 72 14.70 -11.90 3.00
C ILE A 72 14.10 -11.60 1.64
N ARG A 73 12.92 -12.18 1.41
CA ARG A 73 12.06 -11.82 0.29
C ARG A 73 10.61 -11.85 0.73
N THR A 74 9.96 -10.70 0.71
CA THR A 74 8.62 -10.53 1.28
C THR A 74 7.73 -9.80 0.30
N ARG A 75 6.58 -10.39 -0.03
CA ARG A 75 5.55 -9.70 -0.83
C ARG A 75 4.93 -8.59 0.01
N ILE A 76 5.01 -7.36 -0.46
CA ILE A 76 4.37 -6.21 0.19
C ILE A 76 2.89 -6.18 -0.18
N GLN A 77 2.57 -6.21 -1.48
CA GLN A 77 1.21 -6.06 -1.98
C GLN A 77 1.05 -6.58 -3.41
N TYR A 78 -0.21 -6.74 -3.82
CA TYR A 78 -0.60 -6.75 -5.23
C TYR A 78 -0.87 -5.31 -5.70
N GLY A 79 -0.60 -5.03 -6.97
CA GLY A 79 -0.75 -3.71 -7.58
C GLY A 79 0.58 -3.06 -7.94
N SER A 80 0.50 -1.86 -8.50
CA SER A 80 1.64 -1.11 -9.03
C SER A 80 2.28 -0.14 -8.04
N PRO A 81 3.56 0.24 -8.25
CA PRO A 81 4.23 1.30 -7.50
C PRO A 81 3.78 2.69 -7.95
N THR A 82 2.51 3.02 -7.77
CA THR A 82 1.93 4.24 -8.37
C THR A 82 2.19 5.51 -7.56
N PHE A 83 2.91 5.44 -6.44
CA PHE A 83 3.36 6.65 -5.74
C PHE A 83 4.38 7.42 -6.60
N LEU A 84 4.04 8.66 -6.94
CA LEU A 84 4.83 9.55 -7.80
C LEU A 84 5.55 10.66 -7.04
N GLY A 85 5.40 10.70 -5.71
CA GLY A 85 6.09 11.65 -4.86
C GLY A 85 7.54 11.25 -4.61
N ARG A 86 8.15 11.91 -3.63
CA ARG A 86 9.55 11.65 -3.25
C ARG A 86 9.61 11.02 -1.85
N MET A 87 10.60 10.18 -1.60
CA MET A 87 10.82 9.49 -0.33
C MET A 87 12.30 9.47 0.05
N ASN A 88 12.60 9.82 1.29
CA ASN A 88 13.95 9.75 1.85
C ASN A 88 13.94 8.84 3.08
N LEU A 89 14.65 7.71 3.00
CA LEU A 89 14.61 6.68 4.03
C LEU A 89 15.98 6.54 4.69
N ASN A 90 16.07 6.63 6.01
CA ASN A 90 17.33 6.61 6.77
C ASN A 90 18.14 5.31 6.71
N GLY A 91 17.66 4.27 6.01
CA GLY A 91 18.36 2.99 5.89
C GLY A 91 18.38 2.18 7.19
N ASP A 92 17.48 2.43 8.14
CA ASP A 92 17.37 1.64 9.36
C ASP A 92 17.25 0.13 9.04
N PRO A 93 17.99 -0.76 9.72
CA PRO A 93 17.97 -2.19 9.42
C PRO A 93 16.65 -2.87 9.82
N ASN A 94 15.87 -2.28 10.72
CA ASN A 94 14.66 -2.87 11.28
C ASN A 94 13.38 -2.15 10.87
N ILE A 95 13.45 -0.83 10.66
CA ILE A 95 12.29 0.01 10.36
C ILE A 95 12.30 0.40 8.88
N LEU A 96 11.28 -0.04 8.15
CA LEU A 96 11.08 0.28 6.73
C LEU A 96 9.71 0.92 6.55
N ALA A 97 9.58 1.86 5.62
CA ALA A 97 8.30 2.47 5.27
C ALA A 97 8.31 2.87 3.79
N PHE A 98 7.38 2.31 3.02
CA PHE A 98 7.25 2.52 1.59
C PHE A 98 5.85 3.06 1.28
N PRO A 99 5.75 4.26 0.68
CA PRO A 99 4.47 4.80 0.27
C PRO A 99 3.87 4.01 -0.89
N ASP A 100 2.55 3.92 -0.87
CA ASP A 100 1.75 3.32 -1.91
C ASP A 100 0.56 4.23 -2.22
N ALA A 101 0.26 4.40 -3.51
CA ALA A 101 -0.85 5.21 -3.95
C ALA A 101 -1.89 4.31 -4.63
N PRO A 102 -3.18 4.69 -4.58
CA PRO A 102 -4.18 4.03 -5.41
C PRO A 102 -3.87 4.28 -6.89
N GLY A 103 -3.98 3.24 -7.72
CA GLY A 103 -3.68 3.33 -9.14
C GLY A 103 -4.69 4.15 -9.96
N PRO A 104 -4.51 4.20 -11.28
CA PRO A 104 -5.46 4.88 -12.18
C PRO A 104 -6.87 4.31 -12.04
N ALA A 105 -7.89 5.18 -12.02
CA ALA A 105 -9.29 4.79 -11.86
C ALA A 105 -9.51 3.86 -10.67
N ALA A 106 -9.10 4.31 -9.48
CA ALA A 106 -9.26 3.54 -8.25
C ALA A 106 -10.76 3.36 -7.92
N GLN A 107 -11.36 2.31 -8.48
CA GLN A 107 -12.77 1.92 -8.31
C GLN A 107 -13.14 1.66 -6.84
N PHE A 108 -12.14 1.62 -5.95
CA PHE A 108 -12.28 1.36 -4.52
C PHE A 108 -12.23 2.63 -3.67
N CYS A 109 -12.07 3.82 -4.27
CA CYS A 109 -12.17 5.04 -3.51
C CYS A 109 -13.63 5.27 -3.13
N GLY A 110 -13.91 5.20 -1.83
CA GLY A 110 -15.24 5.49 -1.29
C GLY A 110 -15.52 6.99 -1.30
N ASP A 111 -16.64 7.38 -0.69
CA ASP A 111 -17.12 8.78 -0.68
C ASP A 111 -16.15 9.77 -0.01
N ARG A 112 -15.17 9.27 0.76
CA ARG A 112 -14.11 10.07 1.40
C ARG A 112 -12.88 10.27 0.52
N GLY A 113 -12.96 9.88 -0.75
CA GLY A 113 -11.86 9.93 -1.69
C GLY A 113 -10.82 8.84 -1.44
N CYS A 114 -9.70 8.97 -2.14
CA CYS A 114 -8.57 8.06 -2.01
C CYS A 114 -7.57 8.57 -0.97
N SER A 115 -6.86 7.65 -0.32
CA SER A 115 -5.72 7.97 0.53
C SER A 115 -4.45 7.27 0.08
N LEU A 116 -3.33 7.92 0.35
CA LEU A 116 -2.03 7.26 0.42
C LEU A 116 -2.12 6.11 1.44
N ALA A 117 -1.39 5.03 1.18
CA ALA A 117 -1.07 4.04 2.18
C ALA A 117 0.43 4.02 2.44
N ILE A 118 0.80 3.57 3.63
CA ILE A 118 2.18 3.27 3.98
C ILE A 118 2.26 1.79 4.29
N ASN A 119 3.06 1.07 3.50
CA ASN A 119 3.50 -0.28 3.83
C ASN A 119 4.75 -0.15 4.69
N TYR A 120 4.73 -0.69 5.92
CA TYR A 120 5.85 -0.55 6.86
C TYR A 120 6.23 -1.87 7.49
N SER A 121 7.49 -1.96 7.90
CA SER A 121 8.04 -3.11 8.61
C SER A 121 8.79 -2.64 9.86
N LEU A 122 8.72 -3.45 10.91
CA LEU A 122 9.40 -3.24 12.20
C LEU A 122 10.31 -4.43 12.57
N ASP A 123 10.59 -5.30 11.60
CA ASP A 123 11.38 -6.52 11.71
C ASP A 123 12.38 -6.70 10.55
N GLY A 124 12.76 -5.58 9.92
CA GLY A 124 13.73 -5.55 8.83
C GLY A 124 13.22 -6.11 7.51
N GLY A 125 11.90 -6.07 7.30
CA GLY A 125 11.24 -6.48 6.06
C GLY A 125 10.81 -7.94 6.02
N ARG A 126 10.80 -8.67 7.14
CA ARG A 126 10.28 -10.05 7.21
C ARG A 126 8.76 -10.06 7.13
N THR A 127 8.13 -9.06 7.74
CA THR A 127 6.70 -8.80 7.63
C THR A 127 6.45 -7.34 7.31
N PHE A 128 5.32 -7.09 6.63
CA PHE A 128 4.84 -5.75 6.35
C PHE A 128 3.39 -5.62 6.82
N ASP A 129 3.14 -4.55 7.56
CA ASP A 129 1.81 -4.06 7.87
C ASP A 129 1.50 -2.83 7.00
N ARG A 130 0.22 -2.48 6.92
CA ARG A 130 -0.26 -1.34 6.14
C ARG A 130 -1.13 -0.45 7.00
N PHE A 131 -0.94 0.86 6.89
CA PHE A 131 -1.88 1.83 7.42
C PHE A 131 -2.13 2.95 6.43
N HIS A 132 -3.24 3.64 6.62
CA HIS A 132 -3.66 4.77 5.81
C HIS A 132 -3.63 6.02 6.69
N PRO A 133 -2.70 6.96 6.44
CA PRO A 133 -2.69 8.23 7.11
C PRO A 133 -3.80 9.13 6.53
N TRP A 134 -5.02 8.96 7.04
CA TRP A 134 -6.24 9.73 6.70
C TRP A 134 -6.21 11.17 7.22
N THR A 135 -5.06 11.82 7.13
CA THR A 135 -4.84 13.20 7.51
C THR A 135 -4.26 13.95 6.32
N LEU A 136 -4.34 15.28 6.34
CA LEU A 136 -3.63 16.08 5.35
C LEU A 136 -2.17 16.17 5.77
N PRO A 137 -1.22 15.66 4.96
CA PRO A 137 -1.28 15.78 3.50
C PRO A 137 -1.60 14.50 2.69
N SER A 138 -1.87 13.39 3.36
CA SER A 138 -1.86 12.03 2.81
C SER A 138 -3.19 11.46 2.33
N GLY A 139 -4.33 12.15 2.52
CA GLY A 139 -5.47 11.99 1.62
C GLY A 139 -6.83 11.74 2.28
N ASP A 140 -7.49 12.83 2.65
CA ASP A 140 -8.95 12.85 2.81
C ASP A 140 -9.67 13.42 1.59
N ASN A 141 -8.96 13.68 0.47
CA ASN A 141 -9.51 14.39 -0.69
C ASN A 141 -8.76 14.12 -2.01
N MET A 142 -8.02 13.03 -2.15
CA MET A 142 -7.41 12.75 -3.47
C MET A 142 -8.52 12.42 -4.48
N HIS A 143 -8.46 13.05 -5.64
CA HIS A 143 -9.45 12.89 -6.70
C HIS A 143 -9.54 11.42 -7.13
N PRO A 144 -10.74 10.81 -7.18
CA PRO A 144 -10.90 9.38 -7.43
C PRO A 144 -10.40 8.92 -8.81
N ASP A 145 -10.48 9.80 -9.81
CA ASP A 145 -10.04 9.46 -11.18
C ASP A 145 -8.52 9.38 -11.33
N VAL A 146 -7.77 10.19 -10.58
CA VAL A 146 -6.32 10.37 -10.73
C VAL A 146 -5.55 10.48 -9.40
N PRO A 147 -5.82 9.62 -8.40
CA PRO A 147 -5.30 9.82 -7.04
C PRO A 147 -3.77 9.74 -6.99
N TYR A 148 -3.17 8.83 -7.75
CA TYR A 148 -1.72 8.70 -7.88
C TYR A 148 -1.04 10.00 -8.36
N GLN A 149 -1.69 10.80 -9.22
CA GLN A 149 -1.11 12.05 -9.71
C GLN A 149 -0.97 13.11 -8.60
N GLU A 150 -1.86 13.09 -7.62
CA GLU A 150 -1.78 14.01 -6.48
C GLU A 150 -0.59 13.74 -5.56
N THR A 151 -0.05 12.52 -5.60
CA THR A 151 1.10 12.13 -4.78
C THR A 151 2.41 12.77 -5.22
N ARG A 152 2.49 13.33 -6.44
CA ARG A 152 3.69 14.04 -6.96
C ARG A 152 4.21 15.15 -6.05
N ARG A 153 3.33 15.73 -5.22
CA ARG A 153 3.64 16.83 -4.30
C ARG A 153 3.85 16.36 -2.86
N ILE A 154 3.81 15.05 -2.63
CA ILE A 154 4.01 14.44 -1.32
C ILE A 154 5.47 14.05 -1.17
N PHE A 155 6.03 14.41 -0.02
CA PHE A 155 7.37 14.03 0.42
C PHE A 155 7.23 13.14 1.64
N VAL A 156 7.82 11.96 1.57
CA VAL A 156 7.89 10.99 2.66
C VAL A 156 9.31 11.02 3.21
N THR A 157 9.46 11.06 4.52
CA THR A 157 10.80 10.97 5.13
C THR A 157 10.74 10.06 6.35
N LEU A 158 11.62 9.07 6.42
CA LEU A 158 11.77 8.21 7.59
C LEU A 158 13.08 8.55 8.30
N LYS A 159 12.98 8.95 9.57
CA LYS A 159 14.13 9.21 10.45
C LYS A 159 13.94 8.49 11.78
N GLY A 160 14.76 7.48 12.02
CA GLY A 160 14.57 6.58 13.16
C GLY A 160 13.22 5.88 13.03
N ASN A 161 12.38 6.00 14.05
CA ASN A 161 11.01 5.50 14.04
C ASN A 161 9.94 6.55 13.67
N GLN A 162 10.36 7.75 13.23
CA GLN A 162 9.45 8.83 12.87
C GLN A 162 9.30 8.93 11.34
N LEU A 163 8.07 8.78 10.87
CA LEU A 163 7.68 8.93 9.48
C LEU A 163 6.98 10.28 9.28
N TYR A 164 7.60 11.12 8.46
CA TYR A 164 7.11 12.44 8.09
C TYR A 164 6.43 12.37 6.73
N LEU A 165 5.24 12.96 6.63
CA LEU A 165 4.50 13.11 5.38
C LEU A 165 4.27 14.60 5.16
N ALA A 166 4.76 15.17 4.06
CA ALA A 166 4.67 16.60 3.80
C ALA A 166 4.11 16.93 2.40
N LYS A 167 3.29 17.98 2.29
CA LYS A 167 2.78 18.55 1.03
C LYS A 167 2.63 20.06 1.20
N GLY A 168 3.43 20.83 0.46
CA GLY A 168 3.46 22.28 0.58
C GLY A 168 3.82 22.74 1.99
N SER A 169 2.95 23.51 2.63
CA SER A 169 3.15 24.05 3.98
C SER A 169 2.69 23.12 5.11
N ARG A 170 2.14 21.94 4.80
CA ARG A 170 1.62 20.99 5.79
C ARG A 170 2.52 19.78 5.89
N ALA A 171 2.68 19.27 7.11
CA ALA A 171 3.34 18.01 7.35
C ALA A 171 2.85 17.34 8.62
N ASP A 172 2.69 16.02 8.55
CA ASP A 172 2.33 15.14 9.65
C ASP A 172 3.52 14.28 10.06
N VAL A 173 3.53 13.86 11.33
CA VAL A 173 4.52 12.92 11.87
C VAL A 173 3.82 11.72 12.50
N TRP A 174 4.21 10.55 12.05
CA TRP A 174 3.74 9.26 12.52
C TRP A 174 4.88 8.52 13.22
N THR A 175 4.58 7.91 14.36
CA THR A 175 5.54 7.09 15.10
C THR A 175 5.28 5.61 14.79
N LEU A 176 6.32 4.90 14.38
CA LEU A 176 6.28 3.47 14.04
C LEU A 176 6.92 2.64 15.17
N GLU A 177 6.11 1.90 15.93
CA GLU A 177 6.57 1.16 17.10
C GLU A 177 5.99 -0.25 17.16
N ARG A 178 6.81 -1.21 17.60
CA ARG A 178 6.40 -2.62 17.64
C ARG A 178 5.30 -2.80 18.69
N GLY A 179 4.26 -3.54 18.32
CA GLY A 179 3.13 -3.84 19.21
C GLY A 179 2.09 -2.72 19.32
N ASN A 180 2.36 -1.55 18.73
CA ASN A 180 1.44 -0.43 18.67
C ASN A 180 1.00 -0.20 17.22
N ARG A 181 -0.27 0.20 17.02
CA ARG A 181 -0.66 0.76 15.71
C ARG A 181 0.09 2.08 15.51
N PRO A 182 0.50 2.41 14.27
CA PRO A 182 1.09 3.71 13.98
C PRO A 182 0.20 4.83 14.53
N THR A 183 0.80 5.69 15.36
CA THR A 183 0.11 6.82 15.96
C THR A 183 0.63 8.10 15.34
N ALA A 184 -0.30 8.96 14.95
CA ALA A 184 0.06 10.31 14.53
C ALA A 184 0.13 11.21 15.75
N SER A 185 1.17 12.05 15.80
CA SER A 185 1.15 13.24 16.66
C SER A 185 0.30 14.32 15.99
N LEU A 186 -1.00 14.06 15.86
CA LEU A 186 -1.96 14.99 15.26
C LEU A 186 -2.01 16.28 16.07
N GLY A 187 -1.72 17.41 15.42
CA GLY A 187 -1.70 18.73 16.06
C GLY A 187 -0.32 19.38 16.16
N ARG A 188 0.76 18.67 15.81
CA ARG A 188 1.98 19.32 15.33
C ARG A 188 1.92 19.35 13.81
N ASP A 189 1.10 20.24 13.25
CA ASP A 189 1.50 20.85 11.98
C ASP A 189 2.96 21.25 12.21
N LEU A 190 3.91 20.60 11.53
CA LEU A 190 5.29 21.06 11.65
C LEU A 190 5.26 22.53 11.25
N VAL A 191 5.47 23.43 12.21
CA VAL A 191 5.44 24.88 11.98
C VAL A 191 6.56 25.17 10.98
N GLY A 192 6.20 25.29 9.70
CA GLY A 192 7.16 25.38 8.58
C GLY A 192 6.99 24.35 7.44
N GLY A 193 6.07 23.40 7.52
CA GLY A 193 5.80 22.42 6.46
C GLY A 193 7.02 21.58 6.11
N ILE A 194 7.37 21.48 4.82
CA ILE A 194 8.58 20.79 4.34
C ILE A 194 9.86 21.28 5.04
N LYS A 195 9.94 22.55 5.48
CA LYS A 195 11.10 23.08 6.20
C LYS A 195 11.30 22.44 7.58
N GLY A 196 10.22 21.96 8.19
CA GLY A 196 10.25 21.24 9.47
C GLY A 196 10.57 19.75 9.33
N VAL A 197 10.61 19.23 8.09
CA VAL A 197 10.97 17.84 7.83
C VAL A 197 12.49 17.68 7.89
N PRO A 198 13.01 16.71 8.67
CA PRO A 198 14.44 16.44 8.71
C PRO A 198 15.01 16.13 7.33
N GLN A 199 16.20 16.63 7.05
CA GLN A 199 16.94 16.23 5.86
C GLN A 199 17.52 14.83 6.10
N VAL A 200 17.06 13.86 5.31
CA VAL A 200 17.53 12.47 5.28
C VAL A 200 17.86 12.15 3.83
N THR A 201 18.85 11.30 3.63
CA THR A 201 19.21 10.80 2.30
C THR A 201 19.14 9.28 2.33
N THR A 202 18.39 8.70 1.39
CA THR A 202 18.39 7.25 1.17
C THR A 202 19.82 6.79 0.88
N PRO A 203 20.33 5.71 1.50
CA PRO A 203 21.73 5.29 1.29
C PRO A 203 22.12 5.03 -0.18
N SER A 204 21.18 4.58 -1.01
CA SER A 204 21.35 4.44 -2.46
C SER A 204 21.40 5.76 -3.23
N GLY A 205 20.94 6.86 -2.61
CA GLY A 205 20.66 8.14 -3.25
C GLY A 205 19.31 8.20 -3.98
N GLN A 206 18.58 7.09 -4.12
CA GLN A 206 17.29 7.06 -4.79
C GLN A 206 16.18 7.64 -3.89
N ASP A 207 15.35 8.52 -4.46
CA ASP A 207 14.29 9.20 -3.73
C ASP A 207 12.89 9.07 -4.36
N GLN A 208 12.73 8.23 -5.37
CA GLN A 208 11.46 8.00 -6.05
C GLN A 208 11.40 6.60 -6.65
N TYR A 209 10.20 6.08 -6.88
CA TYR A 209 10.04 4.88 -7.69
C TYR A 209 10.39 5.17 -9.15
N VAL A 210 11.11 4.23 -9.76
CA VAL A 210 11.46 4.27 -11.19
C VAL A 210 11.04 2.96 -11.81
N CYS A 211 10.22 3.01 -12.85
CA CYS A 211 9.81 1.84 -13.61
C CYS A 211 10.01 2.15 -15.10
N ASP A 212 10.61 1.21 -15.82
CA ASP A 212 10.86 1.30 -17.25
C ASP A 212 9.65 0.78 -18.01
N ASP A 213 8.87 1.72 -18.55
CA ASP A 213 7.67 1.46 -19.34
C ASP A 213 7.94 0.82 -20.70
N SER A 214 9.21 0.71 -21.12
CA SER A 214 9.60 -0.01 -22.35
C SER A 214 9.64 -1.53 -22.13
N ILE A 215 9.78 -1.99 -20.88
CA ILE A 215 9.72 -3.40 -20.53
C ILE A 215 8.26 -3.79 -20.32
N ARG A 216 7.73 -4.64 -21.19
CA ARG A 216 6.34 -5.12 -21.16
C ARG A 216 6.26 -6.63 -21.34
N PRO A 217 5.16 -7.26 -20.88
CA PRO A 217 4.90 -8.66 -21.16
C PRO A 217 4.92 -8.94 -22.67
N LYS A 218 5.36 -10.15 -23.02
CA LYS A 218 5.35 -10.64 -24.41
C LYS A 218 3.97 -11.10 -24.86
#